data_AF-A0A960FKK2-F1
#
_entry.id   AF-A0A960FKK2-F1
#
_cell.length_a   1.000
_cell.length_b   1.000
_cell.length_c   1.000
_cell.angle_alpha   90.00
_cell.angle_beta   90.00
_cell.angle_gamma   90.00
#
_symmetry.space_group_name_H-M   'P 1'
#
loop_
_entity.id
_entity.type
_entity.pdbx_description
1 polymer ?
#
loop_
_entity_poly.entity_id
_entity_poly.type
_entity_poly.pdbx_seq_one_letter_code
_entity_poly.pdbx_strand_id
1 'polypeptide(L)'
;MEPKWVISMGVCASSGGMFNNYALVQGVDQVVPVDVYVPGCPPGPQTLMHGILTLYDTIQTGELTRRRAESGGGAGIEVAAVDGQPEPVTVATPSRGHVTILENS
;
A
#
# COMPACT_ATOMS: atom_id res chain seq x y z
N MET A 1 8.17 17.18 -14.12
CA MET A 1 8.38 15.88 -13.47
C MET A 1 7.08 15.13 -13.55
N GLU A 2 7.07 13.92 -14.13
CA GLU A 2 5.87 13.09 -14.22
C GLU A 2 5.66 12.35 -12.88
N PRO A 3 4.43 12.31 -12.34
CA PRO A 3 4.17 11.64 -11.06
C PRO A 3 4.29 10.11 -11.24
N LYS A 4 5.06 9.48 -10.35
CA LYS A 4 5.29 8.02 -10.31
C LYS A 4 4.75 7.43 -9.01
N TRP A 5 4.07 6.29 -9.04
CA TRP A 5 3.56 5.64 -7.82
C TRP A 5 4.06 4.21 -7.73
N VAL A 6 4.29 3.74 -6.51
CA VAL A 6 4.85 2.41 -6.26
C VAL A 6 3.89 1.58 -5.40
N ILE A 7 3.56 0.39 -5.88
CA ILE A 7 2.79 -0.61 -5.15
C ILE A 7 3.72 -1.78 -4.81
N SER A 8 3.78 -2.16 -3.54
CA SER A 8 4.42 -3.41 -3.10
C SER A 8 3.37 -4.52 -3.01
N MET A 9 3.65 -5.66 -3.65
CA MET A 9 2.73 -6.79 -3.74
C MET A 9 3.33 -8.02 -3.06
N GLY A 10 2.70 -8.44 -1.97
CA GLY A 10 3.02 -9.64 -1.23
C GLY A 10 4.20 -9.52 -0.26
N VAL A 11 4.34 -10.54 0.58
CA VAL A 11 5.29 -10.53 1.72
C VAL A 11 6.76 -10.44 1.28
N CYS A 12 7.10 -11.03 0.13
CA CYS A 12 8.47 -10.99 -0.38
C CYS A 12 8.88 -9.57 -0.80
N ALA A 13 7.97 -8.80 -1.40
CA ALA A 13 8.26 -7.43 -1.83
C ALA A 13 8.29 -6.45 -0.65
N SER A 14 7.39 -6.63 0.33
CA SER A 14 7.31 -5.72 1.47
C SER A 14 8.42 -5.93 2.51
N SER A 15 8.74 -7.18 2.85
CA SER A 15 9.66 -7.47 3.96
C SER A 15 10.71 -8.55 3.68
N GLY A 16 10.82 -9.06 2.43
CA GLY A 16 11.72 -10.16 2.07
C GLY A 16 11.13 -11.56 2.30
N GLY A 17 9.98 -11.67 2.96
CA GLY A 17 9.18 -12.89 3.04
C GLY A 17 9.93 -14.13 3.54
N MET A 18 9.60 -15.29 2.97
CA MET A 18 10.26 -16.57 3.32
C MET A 18 11.70 -16.70 2.80
N PHE A 19 12.14 -15.78 1.94
CA PHE A 19 13.45 -15.81 1.28
C PHE A 19 14.35 -14.71 1.82
N ASN A 20 14.76 -14.87 3.08
CA ASN A 20 15.77 -14.02 3.69
C ASN A 20 17.16 -14.64 3.50
N ASN A 21 17.86 -14.26 2.44
CA ASN A 21 19.22 -14.69 2.15
C ASN A 21 20.11 -13.51 1.73
N TYR A 22 21.43 -13.73 1.71
CA TYR A 22 22.43 -12.70 1.40
C TYR A 22 22.30 -12.09 -0.01
N ALA A 23 21.54 -12.74 -0.91
CA ALA A 23 21.36 -12.30 -2.29
C ALA A 23 20.09 -11.43 -2.47
N LEU A 24 19.30 -11.19 -1.41
CA LEU A 24 18.02 -10.49 -1.49
C LEU A 24 17.92 -9.31 -0.51
N VAL A 25 17.33 -8.21 -0.98
CA VAL A 25 17.04 -7.02 -0.17
C VAL A 25 15.80 -7.27 0.69
N GLN A 26 15.88 -6.92 1.98
CA GLN A 26 14.82 -7.12 2.97
C GLN A 26 13.75 -6.02 2.85
N GLY A 27 13.00 -6.07 1.76
CA GLY A 27 11.91 -5.14 1.45
C GLY A 27 12.29 -4.07 0.43
N VAL A 28 11.35 -3.72 -0.43
CA VAL A 28 11.53 -2.73 -1.51
C VAL A 28 11.67 -1.29 -0.98
N ASP A 29 11.26 -1.05 0.26
CA ASP A 29 11.30 0.24 0.95
C ASP A 29 12.71 0.84 1.06
N GLN A 30 13.72 -0.02 1.06
CA GLN A 30 15.11 0.39 1.11
C GLN A 30 15.61 1.01 -0.21
N VAL A 31 14.91 0.73 -1.31
CA VAL A 31 15.30 1.17 -2.67
C VAL A 31 14.38 2.27 -3.18
N VAL A 32 13.07 2.11 -3.00
CA VAL A 32 12.08 3.08 -3.45
C VAL A 32 10.99 3.29 -2.38
N PRO A 33 10.48 4.53 -2.23
CA PRO A 33 9.38 4.80 -1.34
C PRO A 33 8.09 4.13 -1.85
N VAL A 34 7.50 3.26 -1.04
CA VAL A 34 6.25 2.56 -1.39
C VAL A 34 5.03 3.36 -0.94
N ASP A 35 4.06 3.50 -1.84
CA ASP A 35 2.83 4.23 -1.57
C ASP A 35 1.75 3.30 -0.99
N VAL A 36 1.65 2.09 -1.53
CA VAL A 36 0.62 1.10 -1.16
C VAL A 36 1.23 -0.29 -1.01
N TYR A 37 0.91 -0.98 0.08
CA TYR A 37 1.25 -2.37 0.35
C TYR A 37 0.03 -3.27 0.23
N VAL A 38 0.14 -4.32 -0.58
CA VAL A 38 -0.88 -5.33 -0.77
C VAL A 38 -0.40 -6.64 -0.13
N PRO A 39 -0.99 -7.12 0.97
CA PRO A 39 -0.57 -8.32 1.67
C PRO A 39 -0.96 -9.60 0.89
N GLY A 40 -0.10 -10.61 0.91
CA GLY A 40 -0.37 -11.92 0.32
C GLY A 40 0.89 -12.71 -0.08
N CYS A 41 0.72 -13.99 -0.45
CA CYS A 41 1.83 -14.84 -0.92
C CYS A 41 1.35 -15.99 -1.84
N PRO A 42 0.87 -15.73 -3.06
CA PRO A 42 0.61 -14.42 -3.69
C PRO A 42 -0.74 -13.83 -3.21
N PRO A 43 -0.96 -12.51 -3.29
CA PRO A 43 -2.25 -11.91 -2.94
C PRO A 43 -3.35 -12.39 -3.88
N GLY A 44 -4.56 -12.57 -3.35
CA GLY A 44 -5.74 -12.91 -4.13
C GLY A 44 -6.07 -11.82 -5.16
N PRO A 45 -6.71 -12.18 -6.29
CA PRO A 45 -7.02 -11.25 -7.36
C PRO A 45 -7.94 -10.10 -6.90
N GLN A 46 -8.88 -10.36 -5.97
CA GLN A 46 -9.75 -9.32 -5.41
C GLN A 46 -8.95 -8.32 -4.56
N THR A 47 -8.05 -8.84 -3.70
CA THR A 47 -7.16 -8.02 -2.86
C THR A 47 -6.24 -7.13 -3.71
N LEU A 48 -5.66 -7.67 -4.79
CA LEU A 48 -4.84 -6.88 -5.70
C LEU A 48 -5.66 -5.79 -6.40
N MET A 49 -6.85 -6.13 -6.91
CA MET A 49 -7.71 -5.16 -7.58
C MET A 49 -8.14 -4.05 -6.62
N HIS A 50 -8.47 -4.39 -5.38
CA HIS A 50 -8.79 -3.43 -4.34
C HIS A 50 -7.62 -2.48 -4.07
N GLY A 51 -6.39 -2.98 -3.95
CA GLY A 51 -5.22 -2.12 -3.74
C GLY A 51 -4.95 -1.14 -4.90
N ILE A 52 -5.20 -1.55 -6.14
CA ILE A 52 -5.10 -0.65 -7.30
C ILE A 52 -6.17 0.44 -7.24
N LEU A 53 -7.40 0.09 -6.86
CA LEU A 53 -8.50 1.05 -6.72
C LEU A 53 -8.25 2.05 -5.59
N THR A 54 -7.74 1.58 -4.44
CA THR A 54 -7.34 2.45 -3.33
C THR A 54 -6.25 3.44 -3.76
N LEU A 55 -5.24 2.98 -4.52
CA LEU A 55 -4.24 3.89 -5.06
C LEU A 55 -4.89 4.95 -5.96
N TYR A 56 -5.76 4.55 -6.88
CA TYR A 56 -6.41 5.46 -7.81
C TYR A 56 -7.24 6.53 -7.08
N ASP A 57 -8.02 6.14 -6.08
CA ASP A 57 -8.81 7.07 -5.26
C ASP A 57 -7.91 8.05 -4.49
N THR A 58 -6.81 7.56 -3.91
CA THR A 58 -5.86 8.40 -3.17
C THR A 58 -5.06 9.35 -4.09
N ILE A 59 -4.88 8.98 -5.36
CA ILE A 59 -4.33 9.89 -6.39
C ILE A 59 -5.36 10.97 -6.73
N GLN A 60 -6.62 10.59 -6.92
CA GLN A 60 -7.70 11.50 -7.30
C GLN A 60 -7.99 12.55 -6.21
N THR A 61 -7.87 12.19 -4.94
CA THR A 61 -7.97 13.14 -3.81
C THR A 61 -6.78 14.10 -3.71
N GLY A 62 -5.68 13.82 -4.41
CA GLY A 62 -4.45 14.62 -4.37
C GLY A 62 -3.60 14.43 -3.10
N GLU A 63 -4.05 13.58 -2.18
CA GLU A 63 -3.39 13.35 -0.88
C GLU A 63 -1.99 12.76 -1.05
N LEU A 64 -1.80 11.80 -1.97
CA LEU A 64 -0.47 11.23 -2.24
C LEU A 64 0.51 12.25 -2.80
N THR A 65 0.04 13.10 -3.71
CA THR A 65 0.86 14.14 -4.34
C THR A 65 1.31 15.15 -3.30
N ARG A 66 0.40 15.55 -2.39
CA ARG A 66 0.71 16.45 -1.28
C ARG A 66 1.68 15.83 -0.29
N ARG A 67 1.40 14.61 0.18
CA ARG A 67 2.29 13.89 1.11
C ARG A 67 3.69 13.75 0.56
N ARG A 68 3.84 13.39 -0.72
CA ARG A 68 5.17 13.30 -1.34
C ARG A 68 5.90 14.63 -1.38
N ALA A 69 5.20 15.74 -1.65
CA ALA A 69 5.80 17.06 -1.65
C ALA A 69 6.30 17.46 -0.25
N GLU A 70 5.62 16.99 0.81
CA GLU A 70 5.94 17.33 2.20
C GLU A 70 6.99 16.39 2.84
N SER A 71 6.87 15.07 2.65
CA SER A 71 7.69 14.07 3.35
C SER A 71 8.82 13.48 2.50
N GLY A 72 8.76 13.61 1.17
CA GLY A 72 9.67 12.94 0.24
C GLY A 72 9.59 11.40 0.26
N GLY A 73 8.79 10.82 1.15
CA GLY A 73 8.62 9.39 1.36
C GLY A 73 7.33 8.85 0.74
N GLY A 74 7.15 7.54 0.82
CA GLY A 74 5.96 6.85 0.34
C GLY A 74 4.81 6.98 1.34
N ALA A 75 3.58 6.83 0.86
CA ALA A 75 2.39 6.94 1.72
C ALA A 75 2.19 5.77 2.69
N GLY A 76 2.80 4.61 2.41
CA GLY A 76 2.78 3.44 3.28
C GLY A 76 1.41 2.89 3.62
N ILE A 77 0.45 2.97 2.68
CA ILE A 77 -0.93 2.54 2.90
C ILE A 77 -1.00 1.01 2.85
N GLU A 78 -1.40 0.35 3.94
CA GLU A 78 -1.64 -1.11 3.92
C GLU A 78 -3.09 -1.43 3.55
N VAL A 79 -3.26 -2.23 2.50
CA VAL A 79 -4.57 -2.67 2.02
C VAL A 79 -4.97 -3.96 2.74
N ALA A 80 -6.18 -4.02 3.29
CA ALA A 80 -6.67 -5.26 3.90
C ALA A 80 -6.93 -6.36 2.83
N ALA A 81 -6.60 -7.61 3.16
CA ALA A 81 -6.89 -8.76 2.30
C ALA A 81 -8.41 -9.00 2.22
N VAL A 82 -8.94 -9.06 0.99
CA VAL A 82 -10.38 -9.16 0.70
C VAL A 82 -10.85 -10.62 0.66
N ASP A 83 -9.94 -11.58 0.79
CA ASP A 83 -10.24 -13.01 0.69
C ASP A 83 -10.89 -13.54 1.99
N GLY A 84 -12.20 -13.32 2.15
CA GLY A 84 -13.06 -14.05 3.10
C GLY A 84 -13.21 -13.47 4.52
N GLN A 85 -13.18 -12.15 4.72
CA GLN A 85 -13.53 -11.53 6.02
C GLN A 85 -14.75 -10.59 5.89
N PRO A 86 -15.79 -10.73 6.75
CA PRO A 86 -17.01 -9.91 6.73
C PRO A 86 -16.89 -8.55 7.44
N GLU A 87 -15.68 -8.07 7.72
CA GLU A 87 -15.46 -6.85 8.52
C GLU A 87 -14.94 -5.68 7.65
N PRO A 88 -15.34 -4.43 7.97
CA PRO A 88 -15.15 -3.27 7.11
C PRO A 88 -13.67 -2.98 6.84
N VAL A 89 -13.42 -2.60 5.58
CA VAL A 89 -12.12 -2.21 5.02
C VAL A 89 -11.51 -1.11 5.88
N THR A 90 -10.55 -1.48 6.73
CA THR A 90 -9.76 -0.50 7.47
C THR A 90 -8.44 -0.30 6.74
N VAL A 91 -8.33 0.80 5.99
CA VAL A 91 -7.08 1.26 5.39
C VAL A 91 -6.18 1.75 6.52
N ALA A 92 -5.31 0.88 7.02
CA ALA A 92 -4.36 1.25 8.06
C ALA A 92 -3.20 2.03 7.42
N THR A 93 -3.28 3.36 7.52
CA THR A 93 -2.10 4.22 7.36
C THR A 93 -1.28 4.14 8.65
N PRO A 94 0.05 3.92 8.63
CA PRO A 94 0.86 3.96 9.84
C PRO A 94 0.88 5.40 10.40
N SER A 95 0.01 5.63 11.40
CA SER A 95 0.00 6.71 12.39
C SER A 95 0.58 8.08 11.99
N ARG A 96 -0.21 8.90 11.27
CA ARG A 96 -0.48 10.33 11.55
C ARG A 96 -1.47 10.89 10.51
N GLY A 97 -2.77 10.70 10.75
CA GLY A 97 -3.83 11.24 9.92
C GLY A 97 -4.79 10.14 9.45
N HIS A 98 -5.84 9.95 10.21
CA HIS A 98 -6.96 9.08 9.90
C HIS A 98 -7.65 9.55 8.62
N VAL A 99 -7.65 8.73 7.57
CA VAL A 99 -8.60 8.84 6.45
C VAL A 99 -9.62 7.73 6.65
N THR A 100 -10.73 8.07 7.30
CA THR A 100 -11.95 7.27 7.29
C THR A 100 -12.59 7.47 5.92
N ILE A 101 -12.74 6.41 5.13
CA ILE A 101 -13.70 6.45 4.03
C ILE A 101 -15.07 6.54 4.70
N LEU A 102 -15.72 7.69 4.56
CA LEU A 102 -17.07 7.92 5.05
C LEU A 102 -17.99 6.89 4.37
N GLU A 103 -18.41 5.87 5.11
CA GLU A 103 -19.57 5.06 4.74
C GLU A 103 -20.79 5.98 4.81
N ASN A 104 -21.20 6.47 3.64
CA ASN A 104 -22.41 7.25 3.47
C ASN A 104 -23.63 6.33 3.58
N SER A 105 -24.28 6.32 4.75
CA SER A 105 -25.66 5.89 4.95
C SER A 105 -26.40 6.89 5.83
#